data_AF-A0A2G9T9W8-F1
#
_entry.id   AF-A0A2G9T9W8-F1
#
_cell.length_a   1.000
_cell.length_b   1.000
_cell.length_c   1.000
_cell.angle_alpha   90.00
_cell.angle_beta   90.00
_cell.angle_gamma   90.00
#
_symmetry.space_group_name_H-M   'P 1'
#
loop_
_entity.id
_entity.type
_entity.pdbx_description
1 polymer ?
#
loop_
_entity_poly.entity_id
_entity_poly.type
_entity_poly.pdbx_seq_one_letter_code
_entity_poly.pdbx_strand_id
1 'polypeptide(L)' 'NEAMTGTHTQNPVYSRMTLALLEDSGWYKPNYEKAEELHWGRKLGCDFAKKSCGEWINNKIE' A
#
# COMPACT_ATOMS: atom_id res chain seq x y z
N ASN A 1 -2.95 1.14 -7.05
CA ASN A 1 -2.71 2.58 -7.31
C ASN A 1 -1.59 3.15 -6.45
N GLU A 2 -0.74 2.33 -5.84
CA GLU A 2 0.44 2.82 -5.11
C GLU A 2 1.49 3.35 -6.11
N ALA A 3 2.44 4.20 -5.70
CA ALA A 3 3.45 4.76 -6.60
C ALA A 3 4.47 3.71 -7.12
N MET A 4 4.82 2.72 -6.30
CA MET A 4 5.87 1.74 -6.55
C MET A 4 5.32 0.33 -6.83
N THR A 5 4.07 0.22 -7.27
CA THR A 5 3.52 -1.05 -7.82
C THR A 5 4.09 -1.33 -9.21
N GLY A 6 4.13 -2.61 -9.61
CA GLY A 6 4.62 -3.08 -10.92
C GLY A 6 3.75 -2.69 -12.12
N THR A 7 2.79 -1.78 -11.97
CA THR A 7 1.93 -1.28 -13.04
C THR A 7 1.74 0.22 -12.92
N HIS A 8 1.81 0.92 -14.05
CA HIS A 8 1.59 2.37 -14.08
C HIS A 8 0.11 2.72 -13.89
N THR A 9 -0.16 3.76 -13.11
CA THR A 9 -1.47 4.41 -12.96
C THR A 9 -1.31 5.91 -13.21
N GLN A 10 -2.31 6.56 -13.81
CA GLN A 10 -2.26 8.01 -14.09
C GLN A 10 -2.22 8.86 -12.81
N ASN A 11 -2.83 8.36 -11.74
CA ASN A 11 -2.84 8.99 -10.42
C ASN A 11 -2.22 8.00 -9.41
N PRO A 12 -0.88 7.93 -9.30
CA PRO A 12 -0.23 7.13 -8.28
C PRO A 12 -0.38 7.77 -6.90
N VAL A 13 -0.52 6.94 -5.88
CA VAL A 13 -0.56 7.36 -4.47
C VAL A 13 0.84 7.18 -3.87
N TYR A 14 1.50 8.29 -3.53
CA TYR A 14 2.75 8.29 -2.77
C TYR A 14 2.46 8.08 -1.29
N SER A 15 2.26 6.82 -0.93
CA SER A 15 1.86 6.43 0.42
C SER A 15 3.02 6.48 1.42
N ARG A 16 2.69 6.35 2.70
CA ARG A 16 3.70 6.13 3.76
C ARG A 16 4.59 4.91 3.50
N MET A 17 4.12 3.91 2.74
CA MET A 17 4.92 2.72 2.40
C MET A 17 6.04 3.07 1.41
N THR A 18 5.74 3.80 0.34
CA THR A 18 6.76 4.29 -0.59
C THR A 18 7.76 5.20 0.11
N LEU A 19 7.29 6.13 0.94
CA LEU A 19 8.21 7.01 1.68
C LEU A 19 9.12 6.21 2.62
N ALA A 20 8.59 5.21 3.33
CA ALA A 20 9.40 4.34 4.18
C ALA A 20 10.48 3.59 3.38
N LEU A 21 10.13 3.04 2.22
CA LEU A 21 11.12 2.39 1.35
C LEU A 21 12.26 3.34 0.93
N LEU A 22 11.92 4.60 0.60
CA LEU A 22 12.92 5.60 0.22
C LEU A 22 13.80 6.02 1.41
N GLU A 23 13.24 6.11 2.62
CA GLU A 23 13.99 6.37 3.84
C GLU A 23 14.94 5.22 4.19
N ASP A 24 14.43 3.98 4.18
CA ASP A 24 15.20 2.77 4.51
C ASP A 24 16.31 2.47 3.50
N SER A 25 16.18 2.97 2.26
CA SER A 25 17.27 2.93 1.28
C SER A 25 18.51 3.73 1.70
N GLY A 26 18.34 4.70 2.61
CA GLY A 26 19.39 5.61 3.06
C GLY A 26 19.70 6.75 2.07
N TRP A 27 19.04 6.81 0.91
CA TRP A 27 19.27 7.85 -0.09
C TRP A 27 18.44 9.11 0.13
N TYR A 28 17.32 9.00 0.86
CA TYR A 28 16.37 10.09 1.01
C TYR A 28 15.92 10.26 2.46
N LYS A 29 15.58 11.51 2.82
CA LYS A 29 14.85 11.84 4.04
C LYS A 29 13.47 12.40 3.66
N PRO A 30 12.44 11.55 3.56
CA PRO A 30 11.12 11.96 3.07
C PRO A 30 10.34 12.78 4.09
N ASN A 31 9.45 13.66 3.61
CA ASN A 31 8.48 14.35 4.46
C ASN A 31 7.17 13.54 4.53
N TYR A 32 6.96 12.84 5.65
CA TYR A 32 5.75 12.03 5.87
C TYR A 32 4.45 12.83 6.01
N GLU A 33 4.49 14.15 6.22
CA GLU A 33 3.29 15.00 6.19
C GLU A 33 2.70 15.12 4.77
N LYS A 34 3.50 14.81 3.74
CA LYS A 34 3.07 14.77 2.34
C LYS A 34 2.62 13.39 1.89
N ALA A 35 2.61 12.39 2.78
CA ALA A 35 2.15 11.05 2.44
C ALA A 35 0.66 11.04 2.10
N GLU A 36 0.32 10.48 0.95
CA GLU A 36 -1.06 10.33 0.52
C GLU A 36 -1.72 9.11 1.18
N GLU A 37 -3.04 9.14 1.32
CA GLU A 37 -3.79 8.03 1.91
C GLU A 37 -3.99 6.90 0.90
N LEU A 38 -3.37 5.74 1.16
CA LEU A 38 -3.65 4.52 0.41
C LEU A 38 -4.89 3.81 0.99
N HIS A 39 -6.01 3.93 0.29
CA HIS A 39 -7.26 3.30 0.73
C HIS A 39 -7.29 1.78 0.53
N TRP A 40 -6.62 1.29 -0.51
CA TRP A 40 -6.57 -0.15 -0.80
C TRP A 40 -5.88 -0.91 0.34
N GLY A 41 -6.53 -1.95 0.87
CA GLY A 41 -5.99 -2.74 1.99
C GLY A 41 -6.18 -2.12 3.38
N ARG A 42 -6.65 -0.86 3.48
CA ARG A 42 -6.76 -0.15 4.76
C ARG A 42 -7.71 -0.85 5.72
N LYS A 43 -7.21 -1.17 6.92
CA LYS A 43 -7.95 -1.84 8.01
C LYS A 43 -8.52 -3.23 7.65
N LEU A 44 -8.00 -3.89 6.61
CA LEU A 44 -8.45 -5.24 6.24
C LEU A 44 -7.81 -6.37 7.08
N GLY A 45 -6.83 -6.05 7.93
CA GLY A 45 -6.23 -6.97 8.89
C GLY A 45 -5.15 -7.89 8.30
N CYS A 46 -4.59 -8.75 9.16
CA CYS A 46 -3.48 -9.65 8.78
C CYS A 46 -3.91 -10.71 7.75
N ASP A 47 -5.14 -11.19 7.83
CA ASP A 47 -5.68 -12.21 6.94
C ASP A 47 -5.65 -11.75 5.48
N PHE A 48 -6.00 -10.49 5.22
CA PHE A 48 -5.90 -9.89 3.88
C PHE A 48 -4.47 -9.92 3.31
N ALA A 49 -3.45 -9.76 4.16
CA ALA A 49 -2.05 -9.74 3.72
C ALA A 49 -1.41 -11.13 3.65
N LYS A 50 -1.91 -12.10 4.42
CA LYS A 50 -1.27 -13.41 4.62
C LYS A 50 -1.98 -14.57 3.91
N LYS A 51 -3.29 -14.45 3.66
CA LYS A 51 -4.09 -15.51 3.03
C LYS A 51 -4.29 -15.22 1.55
N SER A 52 -4.86 -16.19 0.84
CA SER A 52 -5.13 -16.04 -0.59
C SER A 52 -6.21 -14.99 -0.85
N CYS A 53 -6.14 -14.33 -2.00
CA CYS A 53 -7.19 -13.42 -2.46
C CYS A 53 -8.57 -14.10 -2.49
N GLY A 54 -8.62 -15.37 -2.91
CA GLY A 54 -9.85 -16.16 -2.97
C GLY A 54 -10.46 -16.38 -1.58
N GLU A 55 -9.64 -16.72 -0.58
CA GLU A 55 -10.12 -16.88 0.80
C GLU A 55 -10.66 -15.55 1.35
N TRP A 56 -9.97 -14.44 1.12
CA TRP A 56 -10.47 -13.12 1.56
C TRP A 56 -11.79 -12.75 0.88
N ILE A 57 -11.94 -13.03 -0.43
CA ILE A 57 -13.18 -12.77 -1.18
C ILE A 57 -14.33 -13.62 -0.62
N ASN A 58 -14.12 -14.92 -0.42
CA ASN A 58 -15.16 -15.81 0.10
C ASN A 58 -15.66 -15.37 1.48
N ASN A 59 -14.74 -15.02 2.40
CA ASN A 59 -15.08 -14.51 3.73
C ASN A 59 -15.81 -13.16 3.75
N LYS A 60 -15.93 -12.46 2.61
CA LYS A 60 -16.64 -11.18 2.48
C LYS A 60 -17.99 -11.29 1.78
N ILE A 61 -18.24 -12.41 1.10
CA ILE A 61 -19.50 -12.70 0.41
C ILE A 61 -20.48 -13.40 1.36
N GLU A 62 -19.97 -14.15 2.33
CA GLU A 62 -20.73 -14.69 3.47
C GLU A 62 -20.99 -13.62 4.55
#